data_AF-A0A7C5I2E1-F1
#
_entry.id   AF-A0A7C5I2E1-F1
#
_cell.length_a   1.000
_cell.length_b   1.000
_cell.length_c   1.000
_cell.angle_alpha   90.00
_cell.angle_beta   90.00
_cell.angle_gamma   90.00
#
_symmetry.space_group_name_H-M   'P 1'
#
loop_
_entity.id
_entity.type
_entity.pdbx_description
1 polymer ?
#
loop_
_entity_poly.entity_id
_entity_poly.type
_entity_poly.pdbx_seq_one_letter_code
_entity_poly.pdbx_strand_id
1 'polypeptide(L)'
;MNGYQKIDSYTLMRDGLKHIMYELNQQRPNLFRIGKEAYNFLYRSMTEALLGGNPDNVTYEASTKRDKHRTHIYQLGSSPWQKIKKQKIKGCKTLWRYSQPVQYIEPTFKDNDIRKEPSNQKLLPFDEMLAMIQTDCCMRRYYHSKPILISDDEMQTLDWLHTQVRNEFEHFTPKGYLVGKDSLVNSSALALKVARELLHESGTVIPLRSRPGRRLLDCLIRKIHQQERK
;
A
#
# COMPACT_ATOMS: atom_id res chain seq x y z
N MET A 1 -21.25 -22.51 15.47
CA MET A 1 -19.85 -22.27 15.03
C MET A 1 -19.90 -21.82 13.58
N ASN A 2 -19.34 -20.71 13.10
CA ASN A 2 -18.74 -19.51 13.66
C ASN A 2 -19.26 -18.37 12.76
N GLY A 3 -19.90 -17.35 13.33
CA GLY A 3 -20.35 -16.18 12.58
C GLY A 3 -19.14 -15.36 12.15
N TYR A 4 -18.58 -15.66 10.98
CA TYR A 4 -17.51 -14.85 10.42
C TYR A 4 -18.08 -13.48 10.07
N GLN A 5 -17.59 -12.43 10.74
CA GLN A 5 -17.90 -11.06 10.34
C GLN A 5 -17.12 -10.77 9.06
N LYS A 6 -17.82 -10.68 7.93
CA LYS A 6 -17.24 -10.22 6.68
C LYS A 6 -16.96 -8.73 6.79
N ILE A 7 -15.70 -8.36 6.92
CA ILE A 7 -15.26 -6.97 6.86
C ILE A 7 -15.17 -6.59 5.38
N ASP A 8 -15.93 -5.57 4.98
CA ASP A 8 -15.87 -5.02 3.63
C ASP A 8 -14.84 -3.87 3.58
N SER A 9 -13.70 -4.13 2.90
CA SER A 9 -12.65 -3.13 2.67
C SER A 9 -13.17 -1.84 2.04
N TYR A 10 -14.21 -1.90 1.19
CA TYR A 10 -14.76 -0.73 0.52
C TYR A 10 -15.51 0.18 1.49
N THR A 11 -16.36 -0.39 2.33
CA THR A 11 -17.03 0.34 3.42
C THR A 11 -16.01 1.04 4.30
N LEU A 12 -14.98 0.29 4.70
CA LEU A 12 -13.87 0.78 5.49
C LEU A 12 -13.08 1.92 4.82
N MET A 13 -12.79 1.82 3.53
CA MET A 13 -12.15 2.88 2.74
C MET A 13 -13.02 4.13 2.65
N ARG A 14 -14.33 3.95 2.38
CA ARG A 14 -15.30 5.06 2.30
C ARG A 14 -15.39 5.83 3.62
N ASP A 15 -15.43 5.11 4.73
CA ASP A 15 -15.55 5.74 6.05
C ASP A 15 -14.27 6.49 6.43
N GLY A 16 -13.09 5.99 6.05
CA GLY A 16 -11.83 6.74 6.14
C GLY A 16 -11.89 8.07 5.36
N LEU A 17 -12.41 8.08 4.13
CA LEU A 17 -12.57 9.33 3.37
C LEU A 17 -13.56 10.31 4.01
N LYS A 18 -14.64 9.81 4.64
CA LYS A 18 -15.57 10.65 5.40
C LYS A 18 -14.88 11.30 6.60
N HIS A 19 -14.01 10.57 7.31
CA HIS A 19 -13.24 11.12 8.42
C HIS A 19 -12.29 12.22 7.94
N ILE A 20 -11.56 12.00 6.85
CA ILE A 20 -10.68 13.03 6.28
C ILE A 20 -11.49 14.28 5.90
N MET A 21 -12.63 14.11 5.23
CA MET A 21 -13.51 15.22 4.86
C MET A 21 -14.02 15.97 6.08
N TYR A 22 -14.45 15.25 7.11
CA TYR A 22 -14.92 15.83 8.37
C TYR A 22 -13.84 16.69 9.02
N GLU A 23 -12.62 16.18 9.15
CA GLU A 23 -11.49 16.90 9.74
C GLU A 23 -11.14 18.17 8.96
N LEU A 24 -11.12 18.10 7.62
CA LEU A 24 -10.82 19.24 6.76
C LEU A 24 -11.88 20.35 6.82
N ASN A 25 -13.10 20.04 7.24
CA ASN A 25 -14.18 21.02 7.38
C ASN A 25 -14.22 21.66 8.77
N GLN A 26 -13.37 21.22 9.71
CA GLN A 26 -13.26 21.86 11.02
C GLN A 26 -12.55 23.21 10.94
N GLN A 27 -12.82 24.08 11.90
CA GLN A 27 -12.11 25.36 12.04
C GLN A 27 -10.61 25.16 12.31
N ARG A 28 -10.26 24.10 13.04
CA ARG A 28 -8.88 23.68 13.35
C ARG A 28 -8.69 22.21 13.00
N PRO A 29 -8.40 21.88 11.72
CA PRO A 29 -8.23 20.50 11.28
C PRO A 29 -7.12 19.77 12.03
N ASN A 30 -7.36 18.52 12.45
CA ASN A 30 -6.31 17.68 12.99
C ASN A 30 -5.56 16.98 11.85
N LEU A 31 -4.43 17.57 11.44
CA LEU A 31 -3.61 17.07 10.34
C LEU A 31 -2.99 15.69 10.61
N PHE A 32 -2.73 15.35 11.87
CA PHE A 32 -2.28 14.00 12.24
C PHE A 32 -3.34 12.95 11.97
N ARG A 33 -4.59 13.23 12.35
CA ARG A 33 -5.71 12.33 12.07
C ARG A 33 -5.92 12.18 10.56
N ILE A 34 -5.80 13.25 9.80
CA ILE A 34 -5.82 13.22 8.33
C ILE A 34 -4.71 12.31 7.80
N GLY A 35 -3.48 12.46 8.28
CA GLY A 35 -2.35 11.61 7.87
C GLY A 35 -2.56 10.13 8.19
N LYS A 36 -3.07 9.81 9.38
CA LYS A 36 -3.40 8.43 9.78
C LYS A 36 -4.45 7.81 8.85
N GLU A 37 -5.53 8.54 8.58
CA GLU A 37 -6.60 8.04 7.72
C GLU A 37 -6.14 7.91 6.26
N ALA A 38 -5.32 8.84 5.77
CA ALA A 38 -4.70 8.75 4.44
C ALA A 38 -3.77 7.54 4.32
N TYR A 39 -2.96 7.26 5.35
CA TYR A 39 -2.11 6.06 5.42
C TYR A 39 -2.96 4.77 5.39
N ASN A 40 -4.01 4.69 6.23
CA ASN A 40 -4.89 3.52 6.27
C ASN A 40 -5.63 3.31 4.94
N PHE A 41 -6.05 4.41 4.31
CA PHE A 41 -6.70 4.37 3.01
C PHE A 41 -5.75 3.83 1.93
N LEU A 42 -4.50 4.31 1.90
CA LEU A 42 -3.47 3.78 1.00
C LEU A 42 -3.24 2.28 1.25
N TYR A 43 -3.05 1.87 2.51
CA TYR A 43 -2.79 0.46 2.83
C TYR A 43 -3.93 -0.46 2.36
N ARG A 44 -5.18 -0.07 2.58
CA ARG A 44 -6.35 -0.80 2.07
C ARG A 44 -6.43 -0.81 0.54
N SER A 45 -6.04 0.29 -0.10
CA SER A 45 -5.99 0.37 -1.56
C SER A 45 -4.95 -0.58 -2.16
N MET A 46 -3.79 -0.72 -1.51
CA MET A 46 -2.77 -1.71 -1.88
C MET A 46 -3.30 -3.14 -1.72
N THR A 47 -3.97 -3.43 -0.60
CA THR A 47 -4.60 -4.74 -0.37
C THR A 47 -5.59 -5.06 -1.48
N GLU A 48 -6.49 -4.16 -1.83
CA GLU A 48 -7.48 -4.41 -2.90
C GLU A 48 -6.82 -4.60 -4.27
N ALA A 49 -5.83 -3.77 -4.61
CA ALA A 49 -5.10 -3.85 -5.86
C ALA A 49 -4.33 -5.19 -6.00
N LEU A 50 -3.79 -5.69 -4.89
CA LEU A 50 -3.03 -6.94 -4.81
C LEU A 50 -3.90 -8.16 -4.49
N LEU A 51 -5.14 -8.03 -4.06
CA LEU A 51 -5.98 -9.19 -3.72
C LEU A 51 -6.33 -9.97 -4.99
N GLY A 52 -6.97 -9.30 -5.96
CA GLY A 52 -7.39 -9.88 -7.25
C GLY A 52 -8.05 -11.26 -7.15
N GLY A 53 -8.81 -11.50 -6.08
CA GLY A 53 -9.54 -12.74 -5.83
C GLY A 53 -8.78 -13.83 -5.05
N ASN A 54 -7.45 -13.70 -4.84
CA ASN A 54 -6.67 -14.67 -4.08
C ASN A 54 -6.04 -14.02 -2.82
N PRO A 55 -6.52 -14.38 -1.61
CA PRO A 55 -5.98 -13.89 -0.33
C PRO A 55 -4.48 -14.10 -0.15
N ASP A 56 -3.91 -15.17 -0.71
CA ASP A 56 -2.48 -15.49 -0.57
C ASP A 56 -1.56 -14.42 -1.17
N ASN A 57 -2.08 -13.56 -2.04
CA ASN A 57 -1.34 -12.44 -2.61
C ASN A 57 -1.07 -11.31 -1.60
N VAL A 58 -1.87 -11.24 -0.53
CA VAL A 58 -1.83 -10.16 0.47
C VAL A 58 -1.63 -10.71 1.88
N THR A 59 -1.44 -12.01 2.03
CA THR A 59 -1.19 -12.66 3.30
C THR A 59 0.13 -13.44 3.32
N TYR A 60 0.60 -13.74 4.52
CA TYR A 60 1.70 -14.67 4.76
C TYR A 60 1.37 -15.52 5.99
N GLU A 61 1.94 -16.71 6.07
CA GLU A 61 1.80 -17.55 7.25
C GLU A 61 2.71 -17.04 8.38
N ALA A 62 2.13 -16.83 9.57
CA ALA A 62 2.84 -16.22 10.69
C ALA A 62 4.00 -17.07 11.24
N SER A 63 3.97 -18.39 11.01
CA SER A 63 4.98 -19.36 11.45
C SER A 63 6.23 -19.36 10.57
N THR A 64 6.13 -18.87 9.32
CA THR A 64 7.21 -18.96 8.34
C THR A 64 8.22 -17.83 8.53
N LYS A 65 9.51 -18.19 8.64
CA LYS A 65 10.58 -17.19 8.60
C LYS A 65 10.59 -16.52 7.23
N ARG A 66 10.32 -15.21 7.22
CA ARG A 66 10.36 -14.37 6.02
C ARG A 66 11.77 -14.34 5.43
N ASP A 67 11.89 -14.62 4.13
CA ASP A 67 13.16 -14.45 3.42
C ASP A 67 13.65 -13.01 3.57
N LYS A 68 14.82 -12.83 4.19
CA LYS A 68 15.41 -11.51 4.40
C LYS A 68 15.79 -10.84 3.09
N HIS A 69 16.12 -11.61 2.06
CA HIS A 69 16.58 -11.12 0.77
C HIS A 69 15.42 -10.72 -0.15
N ARG A 70 14.19 -11.18 0.15
CA ARG A 70 12.97 -10.97 -0.64
C ARG A 70 13.27 -11.12 -2.12
N THR A 71 13.76 -12.31 -2.47
CA THR A 71 14.06 -12.63 -3.86
C THR A 71 12.83 -13.28 -4.49
N HIS A 72 12.41 -12.79 -5.65
CA HIS A 72 11.37 -13.43 -6.44
C HIS A 72 11.92 -13.81 -7.81
N ILE A 73 11.64 -15.05 -8.20
CA ILE A 73 11.88 -15.57 -9.54
C ILE A 73 10.50 -15.80 -10.14
N TYR A 74 10.25 -15.25 -11.31
CA TYR A 74 8.95 -15.33 -11.96
C TYR A 74 9.09 -15.34 -13.48
N GLN A 75 8.01 -15.74 -14.16
CA GLN A 75 7.86 -15.68 -15.59
C GLN A 75 6.53 -14.98 -15.92
N LEU A 76 6.52 -14.06 -16.88
CA LEU A 76 5.31 -13.38 -17.33
C LEU A 76 4.95 -13.82 -18.75
N GLY A 77 3.90 -14.62 -18.88
CA GLY A 77 3.48 -15.21 -20.16
C GLY A 77 4.62 -16.02 -20.77
N SER A 78 5.00 -15.71 -22.01
CA SER A 78 6.11 -16.33 -22.73
C SER A 78 7.46 -15.63 -22.54
N SER A 79 7.56 -14.64 -21.65
CA SER A 79 8.83 -13.95 -21.39
C SER A 79 9.86 -14.91 -20.77
N PRO A 80 11.17 -14.63 -20.88
CA PRO A 80 12.18 -15.37 -20.13
C PRO A 80 11.92 -15.30 -18.62
N TRP A 81 12.44 -16.28 -17.89
CA TRP A 81 12.48 -16.23 -16.43
C TRP A 81 13.25 -14.98 -15.98
N GLN A 82 12.71 -14.31 -14.96
CA GLN A 82 13.25 -13.08 -14.42
C GLN A 82 13.46 -13.23 -12.92
N LYS A 83 14.48 -12.54 -12.40
CA LYS A 83 14.78 -12.44 -10.98
C LYS A 83 14.80 -10.99 -10.56
N ILE A 84 14.09 -10.71 -9.48
CA ILE A 84 14.10 -9.44 -8.76
C ILE A 84 14.51 -9.67 -7.31
N LYS A 85 15.13 -8.66 -6.71
CA LYS A 85 15.59 -8.71 -5.30
C LYS A 85 15.26 -7.42 -4.58
N LYS A 86 15.19 -7.47 -3.25
CA LYS A 86 15.09 -6.26 -2.42
C LYS A 86 16.21 -5.27 -2.72
N GLN A 87 15.83 -4.02 -2.93
CA GLN A 87 16.72 -2.88 -3.11
C GLN A 87 16.33 -1.77 -2.13
N LYS A 88 17.30 -1.35 -1.31
CA LYS A 88 17.13 -0.23 -0.39
C LYS A 88 17.05 1.08 -1.18
N ILE A 89 16.15 1.97 -0.77
CA ILE A 89 16.01 3.31 -1.32
C ILE A 89 16.81 4.27 -0.43
N LYS A 90 17.60 5.15 -1.06
CA LYS A 90 18.38 6.14 -0.32
C LYS A 90 17.43 7.10 0.41
N GLY A 91 17.70 7.40 1.68
CA GLY A 91 16.87 8.29 2.49
C GLY A 91 15.72 7.61 3.25
N CYS A 92 15.27 6.42 2.84
CA CYS A 92 14.23 5.68 3.58
C CYS A 92 14.82 4.90 4.77
N LYS A 93 14.13 4.91 5.90
CA LYS A 93 14.44 4.12 7.10
C LYS A 93 13.98 2.67 6.93
N THR A 94 12.75 2.47 6.47
CA THR A 94 12.10 1.16 6.44
C THR A 94 11.70 0.73 5.03
N LEU A 95 11.23 1.67 4.20
CA LEU A 95 10.74 1.36 2.87
C LEU A 95 11.86 0.95 1.90
N TRP A 96 11.48 0.10 0.94
CA TRP A 96 12.36 -0.47 -0.08
C TRP A 96 11.53 -0.78 -1.33
N ARG A 97 12.19 -1.17 -2.42
CA ARG A 97 11.54 -1.63 -3.66
C ARG A 97 12.27 -2.82 -4.26
N TYR A 98 11.65 -3.49 -5.22
CA TYR A 98 12.34 -4.50 -6.00
C TYR A 98 13.30 -3.84 -7.01
N SER A 99 14.41 -4.52 -7.29
CA SER A 99 15.32 -4.15 -8.37
C SER A 99 14.65 -4.28 -9.73
N GLN A 100 15.27 -3.71 -10.76
CA GLN A 100 14.89 -4.02 -12.14
C GLN A 100 14.99 -5.55 -12.40
N PRO A 101 14.09 -6.12 -13.22
CA PRO A 101 14.14 -7.53 -13.57
C PRO A 101 15.43 -7.87 -14.31
N VAL A 102 16.14 -8.89 -13.84
CA VAL A 102 17.30 -9.45 -14.54
C VAL A 102 16.92 -10.82 -15.07
N GLN A 103 17.27 -11.12 -16.32
CA GLN A 103 17.04 -12.44 -16.89
C GLN A 103 17.70 -13.52 -16.03
N TYR A 104 16.98 -14.61 -15.81
CA TYR A 104 17.37 -15.70 -14.94
C TYR A 104 17.15 -17.04 -15.64
N ILE A 105 17.84 -18.07 -15.17
CA ILE A 105 17.69 -19.44 -15.67
C ILE A 105 16.44 -20.04 -15.01
N GLU A 106 15.65 -20.80 -15.77
CA GLU A 106 14.49 -21.52 -15.26
C GLU A 106 14.84 -22.31 -13.99
N PRO A 107 14.12 -22.09 -12.87
CA PRO A 107 14.37 -22.85 -11.66
C PRO A 107 13.87 -24.29 -11.84
N THR A 108 14.66 -25.26 -11.42
CA THR A 108 14.18 -26.63 -11.22
C THR A 108 13.25 -26.68 -10.03
N PHE A 109 11.94 -26.79 -10.27
CA PHE A 109 10.95 -27.01 -9.22
C PHE A 109 11.10 -28.43 -8.68
N LYS A 110 11.31 -28.57 -7.37
CA LYS A 110 11.17 -29.86 -6.69
C LYS A 110 9.69 -30.00 -6.31
N ASP A 111 9.03 -31.07 -6.73
CA ASP A 111 7.59 -31.33 -6.59
C ASP A 111 7.06 -31.45 -5.14
N ASN A 112 7.84 -31.10 -4.12
CA ASN A 112 7.49 -31.32 -2.72
C ASN A 112 7.11 -30.02 -2.01
N ASP A 113 6.05 -29.36 -2.46
CA ASP A 113 5.35 -28.37 -1.63
C ASP A 113 3.84 -28.58 -1.73
N ILE A 114 3.38 -29.63 -1.05
CA ILE A 114 1.96 -29.72 -0.65
C ILE A 114 1.71 -28.52 0.27
N ARG A 115 1.17 -27.45 -0.30
CA ARG A 115 0.72 -26.26 0.45
C ARG A 115 -0.33 -26.73 1.46
N LYS A 116 0.09 -26.94 2.71
CA LYS A 116 -0.84 -27.09 3.82
C LYS A 116 -1.66 -25.81 3.89
N GLU A 117 -2.98 -25.94 4.06
CA GLU A 117 -3.82 -24.78 4.32
C GLU A 117 -3.29 -24.06 5.57
N PRO A 118 -2.84 -22.80 5.44
CA PRO A 118 -2.22 -22.10 6.54
C PRO A 118 -3.27 -21.76 7.60
N SER A 119 -3.12 -22.35 8.79
CA SER A 119 -4.05 -22.17 9.91
C SER A 119 -3.99 -20.77 10.55
N ASN A 120 -3.02 -19.93 10.18
CA ASN A 120 -2.83 -18.58 10.75
C ASN A 120 -2.18 -17.60 9.75
N GLN A 121 -2.96 -17.13 8.79
CA GLN A 121 -2.55 -16.09 7.84
C GLN A 121 -2.61 -14.68 8.44
N LYS A 122 -1.60 -13.86 8.16
CA LYS A 122 -1.54 -12.42 8.51
C LYS A 122 -1.38 -11.58 7.26
N LEU A 123 -1.90 -10.34 7.26
CA LEU A 123 -1.69 -9.40 6.15
C LEU A 123 -0.21 -9.03 5.99
N LEU A 124 0.26 -8.94 4.76
CA LEU A 124 1.60 -8.46 4.45
C LEU A 124 1.81 -7.04 4.98
N PRO A 125 2.96 -6.71 5.59
CA PRO A 125 3.20 -5.37 6.09
C PRO A 125 3.26 -4.32 4.97
N PHE A 126 3.09 -3.07 5.38
CA PHE A 126 2.99 -1.93 4.47
C PHE A 126 4.17 -1.79 3.51
N ASP A 127 5.41 -1.96 3.99
CA ASP A 127 6.62 -1.84 3.16
C ASP A 127 6.67 -2.90 2.05
N GLU A 128 6.24 -4.12 2.37
CA GLU A 128 6.18 -5.24 1.42
C GLU A 128 5.08 -5.01 0.38
N MET A 129 3.86 -4.61 0.81
CA MET A 129 2.78 -4.27 -0.12
C MET A 129 3.17 -3.10 -1.05
N LEU A 130 3.82 -2.07 -0.50
CA LEU A 130 4.25 -0.91 -1.27
C LEU A 130 5.34 -1.28 -2.30
N ALA A 131 6.23 -2.21 -2.00
CA ALA A 131 7.18 -2.73 -2.98
C ALA A 131 6.48 -3.55 -4.07
N MET A 132 5.49 -4.37 -3.71
CA MET A 132 4.76 -5.24 -4.64
C MET A 132 3.95 -4.45 -5.67
N ILE A 133 3.25 -3.39 -5.27
CA ILE A 133 2.45 -2.58 -6.22
C ILE A 133 3.30 -1.83 -7.27
N GLN A 134 4.61 -1.74 -7.06
CA GLN A 134 5.56 -1.14 -8.00
C GLN A 134 6.17 -2.17 -8.96
N THR A 135 5.70 -3.44 -8.92
CA THR A 135 6.34 -4.55 -9.62
C THR A 135 5.39 -5.29 -10.54
N ASP A 136 5.86 -5.57 -11.76
CA ASP A 136 5.06 -6.21 -12.81
C ASP A 136 4.54 -7.59 -12.40
N CYS A 137 5.35 -8.45 -11.77
CA CYS A 137 4.94 -9.80 -11.38
C CYS A 137 3.78 -9.84 -10.37
N CYS A 138 3.57 -8.76 -9.62
CA CYS A 138 2.49 -8.66 -8.64
C CYS A 138 1.25 -7.97 -9.22
N MET A 139 1.45 -6.98 -10.10
CA MET A 139 0.40 -6.09 -10.60
C MET A 139 -0.13 -6.45 -11.98
N ARG A 140 0.64 -7.09 -12.86
CA ARG A 140 0.21 -7.44 -14.22
C ARG A 140 -0.66 -8.70 -14.27
N ARG A 141 -1.86 -8.61 -13.72
CA ARG A 141 -2.86 -9.71 -13.74
C ARG A 141 -3.78 -9.65 -14.94
N TYR A 142 -4.07 -8.45 -15.40
CA TYR A 142 -4.88 -8.17 -16.56
C TYR A 142 -4.04 -7.50 -17.65
N TYR A 143 -4.43 -7.66 -18.91
CA TYR A 143 -3.68 -7.09 -20.04
C TYR A 143 -3.46 -5.56 -19.91
N HIS A 144 -4.44 -4.83 -19.37
CA HIS A 144 -4.35 -3.39 -19.17
C HIS A 144 -3.78 -2.97 -17.81
N SER A 145 -3.46 -3.93 -16.94
CA SER A 145 -2.97 -3.62 -15.61
C SER A 145 -1.49 -3.27 -15.63
N LYS A 146 -1.11 -2.30 -14.80
CA LYS A 146 0.27 -1.81 -14.69
C LYS A 146 0.64 -1.57 -13.23
N PRO A 147 1.92 -1.76 -12.87
CA PRO A 147 2.43 -1.27 -11.60
C PRO A 147 2.35 0.25 -11.55
N ILE A 148 2.29 0.77 -10.34
CA ILE A 148 2.43 2.21 -10.14
C ILE A 148 3.90 2.59 -10.01
N LEU A 149 4.24 3.82 -10.37
CA LEU A 149 5.60 4.33 -10.27
C LEU A 149 5.64 5.37 -9.15
N ILE A 150 6.51 5.15 -8.17
CA ILE A 150 6.74 6.08 -7.07
C ILE A 150 8.21 6.47 -7.07
N SER A 151 8.48 7.77 -7.20
CA SER A 151 9.85 8.30 -7.18
C SER A 151 10.53 8.10 -5.82
N ASP A 152 11.86 8.24 -5.78
CA ASP A 152 12.63 8.10 -4.52
C ASP A 152 12.22 9.15 -3.47
N ASP A 153 11.87 10.36 -3.90
CA ASP A 153 11.42 11.44 -3.01
C ASP A 153 10.00 11.18 -2.47
N GLU A 154 9.11 10.69 -3.33
CA GLU A 154 7.79 10.23 -2.90
C GLU A 154 7.89 9.03 -1.94
N MET A 155 8.82 8.09 -2.19
CA MET A 155 9.09 6.99 -1.27
C MET A 155 9.60 7.47 0.09
N GLN A 156 10.49 8.47 0.14
CA GLN A 156 10.92 9.07 1.41
C GLN A 156 9.76 9.74 2.16
N THR A 157 8.89 10.42 1.43
CA THR A 157 7.69 11.07 1.99
C THR A 157 6.71 10.03 2.59
N LEU A 158 6.52 8.90 1.91
CA LEU A 158 5.71 7.79 2.42
C LEU A 158 6.38 7.06 3.59
N ASP A 159 7.71 6.93 3.60
CA ASP A 159 8.46 6.34 4.72
C ASP A 159 8.33 7.21 5.97
N TRP A 160 8.36 8.53 5.81
CA TRP A 160 8.08 9.47 6.90
C TRP A 160 6.66 9.26 7.44
N LEU A 161 5.63 9.18 6.59
CA LEU A 161 4.25 8.95 7.02
C LEU A 161 4.10 7.61 7.78
N HIS A 162 4.68 6.55 7.23
CA HIS A 162 4.64 5.22 7.82
C HIS A 162 5.35 5.19 9.19
N THR A 163 6.53 5.81 9.29
CA THR A 163 7.34 5.70 10.52
C THR A 163 6.96 6.72 11.58
N GLN A 164 6.49 7.92 11.22
CA GLN A 164 6.23 9.03 12.15
C GLN A 164 4.75 9.22 12.48
N VAL A 165 3.82 8.81 11.61
CA VAL A 165 2.39 8.98 11.89
C VAL A 165 1.77 7.67 12.36
N ARG A 166 1.96 6.57 11.61
CA ARG A 166 1.36 5.28 11.99
C ARG A 166 1.91 4.73 13.30
N ASN A 167 3.23 4.71 13.48
CA ASN A 167 3.83 4.12 14.69
C ASN A 167 3.41 4.88 15.96
N GLU A 168 3.24 6.20 15.88
CA GLU A 168 2.81 7.02 17.02
C GLU A 168 1.32 6.81 17.36
N PHE A 169 0.48 6.47 16.38
CA PHE A 169 -0.92 6.09 16.64
C PHE A 169 -1.10 4.66 17.13
N GLU A 170 -0.24 3.74 16.73
CA GLU A 170 -0.32 2.32 17.18
C GLU A 170 0.36 2.09 18.53
N HIS A 171 1.44 2.82 18.81
CA HIS A 171 2.13 2.79 20.09
C HIS A 171 1.87 4.13 20.77
N PHE A 172 0.73 4.23 21.48
CA PHE A 172 0.30 5.43 22.19
C PHE A 172 1.36 5.85 23.22
N THR A 173 2.37 6.58 22.75
CA THR A 173 3.49 7.01 23.55
C THR A 173 3.21 8.47 23.90
N PRO A 174 3.07 8.84 25.18
CA PRO A 174 2.82 10.22 25.55
C PRO A 174 4.09 11.05 25.34
N LYS A 175 4.30 11.53 24.11
CA LYS A 175 5.37 12.47 23.72
C LYS A 175 4.72 13.76 23.23
N GLY A 176 5.33 14.90 23.53
CA GLY A 176 5.01 16.15 22.86
C GLY A 176 5.44 16.06 21.40
N TYR A 177 4.52 16.23 20.45
CA TYR A 177 4.80 16.08 19.04
C TYR A 177 5.04 17.43 18.37
N LEU A 178 6.26 17.60 17.88
CA LEU A 178 6.63 18.67 16.96
C LEU A 178 6.89 18.02 15.60
N VAL A 179 5.87 18.01 14.75
CA VAL A 179 6.04 17.66 13.34
C VAL A 179 5.72 18.86 12.47
N GLY A 180 6.45 18.98 11.37
CA GLY A 180 6.19 19.99 10.36
C GLY A 180 4.78 19.83 9.79
N LYS A 181 4.02 20.92 9.80
CA LYS A 181 2.70 20.99 9.16
C LYS A 181 2.78 20.55 7.69
N ASP A 182 3.78 21.03 6.97
CA ASP A 182 4.00 20.74 5.56
C ASP A 182 4.27 19.25 5.32
N SER A 183 4.99 18.58 6.24
CA SER A 183 5.23 17.13 6.14
C SER A 183 3.93 16.34 6.25
N LEU A 184 3.02 16.73 7.16
CA LEU A 184 1.70 16.10 7.27
C LEU A 184 0.86 16.35 6.02
N VAL A 185 0.83 17.58 5.51
CA VAL A 185 0.04 17.93 4.32
C VAL A 185 0.53 17.16 3.10
N ASN A 186 1.83 17.25 2.79
CA ASN A 186 2.42 16.63 1.61
C ASN A 186 2.32 15.12 1.64
N SER A 187 2.63 14.50 2.79
CA SER A 187 2.55 13.04 2.90
C SER A 187 1.12 12.49 2.85
N SER A 188 0.15 13.19 3.45
CA SER A 188 -1.27 12.82 3.36
C SER A 188 -1.79 12.93 1.92
N ALA A 189 -1.46 14.03 1.24
CA ALA A 189 -1.85 14.25 -0.14
C ALA A 189 -1.23 13.21 -1.08
N LEU A 190 0.06 12.90 -0.90
CA LEU A 190 0.75 11.87 -1.67
C LEU A 190 0.14 10.49 -1.45
N ALA A 191 -0.17 10.11 -0.20
CA ALA A 191 -0.80 8.83 0.08
C ALA A 191 -2.16 8.68 -0.62
N LEU A 192 -2.98 9.73 -0.62
CA LEU A 192 -4.26 9.74 -1.34
C LEU A 192 -4.08 9.75 -2.87
N LYS A 193 -3.07 10.45 -3.40
CA LYS A 193 -2.73 10.44 -4.83
C LYS A 193 -2.37 9.04 -5.29
N VAL A 194 -1.46 8.37 -4.58
CA VAL A 194 -1.04 6.99 -4.87
C VAL A 194 -2.23 6.03 -4.79
N ALA A 195 -3.07 6.16 -3.75
CA ALA A 195 -4.26 5.34 -3.61
C ALA A 195 -5.27 5.56 -4.77
N ARG A 196 -5.45 6.80 -5.22
CA ARG A 196 -6.27 7.13 -6.39
C ARG A 196 -5.74 6.45 -7.66
N GLU A 197 -4.43 6.55 -7.91
CA GLU A 197 -3.79 5.91 -9.06
C GLU A 197 -3.94 4.39 -9.01
N LEU A 198 -3.75 3.77 -7.85
CA LEU A 198 -3.99 2.33 -7.66
C LEU A 198 -5.43 1.93 -7.98
N LEU A 199 -6.42 2.62 -7.41
CA LEU A 199 -7.82 2.22 -7.52
C LEU A 199 -8.44 2.55 -8.89
N HIS A 200 -7.89 3.51 -9.63
CA HIS A 200 -8.54 4.04 -10.84
C HIS A 200 -7.70 4.02 -12.10
N GLU A 201 -6.37 3.91 -12.01
CA GLU A 201 -5.46 4.06 -13.15
C GLU A 201 -4.56 2.83 -13.36
N SER A 202 -4.37 2.00 -12.34
CA SER A 202 -3.54 0.78 -12.42
C SER A 202 -4.19 -0.35 -13.22
N GLY A 203 -5.50 -0.34 -13.43
CA GLY A 203 -6.23 -1.42 -14.11
C GLY A 203 -6.32 -2.74 -13.34
N THR A 204 -5.87 -2.82 -12.08
CA THR A 204 -5.93 -4.06 -11.27
C THR A 204 -7.25 -4.24 -10.52
N VAL A 205 -8.00 -3.16 -10.30
CA VAL A 205 -9.27 -3.20 -9.58
C VAL A 205 -10.43 -3.12 -10.58
N ILE A 206 -11.28 -4.14 -10.62
CA ILE A 206 -12.41 -4.20 -11.56
C ILE A 206 -13.44 -3.09 -11.22
N PRO A 207 -13.91 -2.29 -12.21
CA PRO A 207 -14.77 -1.13 -11.96
C PRO A 207 -16.18 -1.38 -11.38
N LEU A 208 -16.55 -2.63 -11.10
CA LEU A 208 -17.91 -2.99 -10.67
C LEU A 208 -18.16 -2.79 -9.16
N ARG A 209 -17.13 -2.42 -8.38
CA ARG A 209 -17.25 -2.05 -6.95
C ARG A 209 -16.61 -0.70 -6.60
N SER A 210 -15.98 -0.05 -7.57
CA SER A 210 -15.33 1.25 -7.39
C SER A 210 -16.41 2.33 -7.35
N ARG A 211 -16.58 3.04 -6.23
CA ARG A 211 -16.45 4.52 -6.16
C ARG A 211 -16.36 5.01 -4.69
N PRO A 212 -15.22 4.84 -4.00
CA PRO A 212 -14.63 6.05 -3.44
C PRO A 212 -14.40 6.96 -4.64
N GLY A 213 -15.26 7.96 -4.81
CA GLY A 213 -15.32 8.71 -6.06
C GLY A 213 -13.96 9.35 -6.34
N ARG A 214 -13.34 9.04 -7.49
CA ARG A 214 -12.12 9.72 -7.95
C ARG A 214 -12.16 11.24 -7.71
N ARG A 215 -13.33 11.85 -8.00
CA ARG A 215 -13.63 13.26 -7.71
C ARG A 215 -13.54 13.65 -6.23
N LEU A 216 -13.98 12.78 -5.32
CA LEU A 216 -13.84 12.99 -3.88
C LEU A 216 -12.36 12.95 -3.47
N LEU A 217 -11.58 11.98 -3.98
CA LEU A 217 -10.13 11.94 -3.73
C LEU A 217 -9.44 13.19 -4.25
N ASP A 218 -9.74 13.62 -5.48
CA ASP A 218 -9.20 14.85 -6.06
C ASP A 218 -9.58 16.09 -5.24
N CYS A 219 -10.83 16.16 -4.76
CA CYS A 219 -11.30 17.22 -3.89
C CYS A 219 -10.55 17.23 -2.55
N LEU A 220 -10.38 16.07 -1.92
CA LEU A 220 -9.66 15.93 -0.65
C LEU A 220 -8.19 16.33 -0.79
N ILE A 221 -7.50 15.86 -1.83
CA ILE A 221 -6.10 16.23 -2.11
C ILE A 221 -5.96 17.75 -2.24
N ARG A 222 -6.86 18.41 -3.00
CA ARG A 222 -6.86 19.88 -3.13
C ARG A 222 -7.11 20.57 -1.79
N LYS A 223 -8.08 20.11 -1.00
CA LYS A 223 -8.40 20.66 0.32
C LYS A 223 -7.25 20.49 1.34
N ILE A 224 -6.50 19.39 1.24
CA ILE A 224 -5.31 19.14 2.07
C ILE A 224 -4.23 20.17 1.75
N HIS A 225 -3.90 20.39 0.48
CA HIS A 225 -2.93 21.44 0.09
C HIS A 225 -3.38 22.86 0.43
N GLN A 226 -4.68 23.15 0.49
CA GLN A 226 -5.17 24.44 0.98
C GLN A 226 -4.83 24.70 2.46
N GLN A 227 -4.51 23.66 3.24
CA GLN A 227 -4.09 23.84 4.63
C GLN A 227 -2.68 24.41 4.76
N GLU A 228 -1.80 24.26 3.77
CA GLU A 228 -0.46 24.90 3.76
C GLU A 228 -0.55 26.43 3.73
N ARG A 229 -1.62 26.98 3.15
CA ARG A 229 -1.77 28.43 2.92
C ARG A 229 -2.44 29.19 4.07
N LYS A 230 -2.86 28.50 5.12
CA LYS A 230 -3.49 29.07 6.32
C LYS A 230 -2.53 29.04 7.49
#